data_AF-A0A259SBN1-F1
#
_entry.id   AF-A0A259SBN1-F1
#
_cell.length_a   1.000
_cell.length_b   1.000
_cell.length_c   1.000
_cell.angle_alpha   90.00
_cell.angle_beta   90.00
_cell.angle_gamma   90.00
#
_symmetry.space_group_name_H-M   'P 1'
#
loop_
_entity.id
_entity.type
_entity.pdbx_description
1 polymer ?
#
loop_
_entity_poly.entity_id
_entity_poly.type
_entity_poly.pdbx_seq_one_letter_code
_entity_poly.pdbx_strand_id
1 'polypeptide(L)'
;MRFCNAASEWEGLDPVYRFDGAEVRWDVSADGYRLPTEAEWEYACRAGSTTPHYGPLQDVAWTAADGLRHPQRVGERMPNLNGLFDTLGNVWEWCWDLLDPARYGEYRVFRGGGFADDAWSVRASVRRGGDPRTAQDDLGFRLARGGFDRADAAQGWSLAADEERALLAGPLPSGWTPRR
;
A
#
# COMPACT_ATOMS: atom_id res chain seq x y z
N MET A 1 6.93 0.53 -9.66
CA MET A 1 7.81 -0.59 -10.07
C MET A 1 8.91 -0.15 -11.04
N ARG A 2 8.62 0.25 -12.29
CA ARG A 2 9.67 0.75 -13.20
C ARG A 2 10.43 1.95 -12.65
N PHE A 3 9.71 2.88 -12.01
CA PHE A 3 10.33 3.98 -11.27
C PHE A 3 11.28 3.49 -10.17
N CYS A 4 10.90 2.45 -9.41
CA CYS A 4 11.74 1.88 -8.36
C CYS A 4 13.06 1.36 -8.95
N ASN A 5 13.01 0.58 -10.05
CA ASN A 5 14.22 0.13 -10.73
C ASN A 5 15.07 1.28 -11.24
N ALA A 6 14.47 2.29 -11.88
CA ALA A 6 15.21 3.45 -12.37
C ALA A 6 15.89 4.23 -11.22
N ALA A 7 15.21 4.36 -10.06
CA ALA A 7 15.79 4.94 -8.86
C ALA A 7 16.94 4.08 -8.30
N SER A 8 16.81 2.75 -8.33
CA SER A 8 17.90 1.84 -7.95
C SER A 8 19.12 2.05 -8.84
N GLU A 9 18.95 2.04 -10.16
CA GLU A 9 20.04 2.21 -11.12
C GLU A 9 20.72 3.58 -10.96
N TRP A 10 19.94 4.63 -10.72
CA TRP A 10 20.45 5.98 -10.47
C TRP A 10 21.36 6.03 -9.24
N GLU A 11 21.06 5.24 -8.21
CA GLU A 11 21.86 5.13 -6.99
C GLU A 11 22.91 4.01 -7.02
N GLY A 12 23.06 3.31 -8.15
CA GLY A 12 24.02 2.20 -8.29
C GLY A 12 23.64 0.93 -7.53
N LEU A 13 22.34 0.72 -7.29
CA LEU A 13 21.77 -0.45 -6.62
C LEU A 13 21.23 -1.46 -7.64
N ASP A 14 21.10 -2.71 -7.22
CA ASP A 14 20.53 -3.75 -8.07
C ASP A 14 19.01 -3.55 -8.24
N PRO A 15 18.48 -3.51 -9.47
CA PRO A 15 17.03 -3.47 -9.70
C PRO A 15 16.32 -4.69 -9.12
N VAL A 16 15.22 -4.47 -8.41
CA VAL A 16 14.52 -5.59 -7.73
C VAL A 16 13.46 -6.25 -8.61
N TYR A 17 12.90 -5.52 -9.59
CA TYR A 17 11.80 -6.03 -10.41
C TYR A 17 12.29 -6.54 -11.76
N ARG A 18 11.86 -7.74 -12.15
CA ARG A 18 12.03 -8.29 -13.50
C ARG A 18 10.67 -8.32 -14.20
N PHE A 19 10.65 -7.89 -15.45
CA PHE A 19 9.44 -7.80 -16.27
C PHE A 19 9.50 -8.86 -17.38
N ASP A 20 8.48 -9.72 -17.47
CA ASP A 20 8.28 -10.68 -18.56
C ASP A 20 6.87 -10.48 -19.13
N GLY A 21 6.77 -9.63 -20.16
CA GLY A 21 5.48 -9.15 -20.66
C GLY A 21 4.70 -8.38 -19.58
N ALA A 22 3.54 -8.94 -19.17
CA ALA A 22 2.70 -8.40 -18.11
C ALA A 22 3.09 -8.92 -16.71
N GLU A 23 3.83 -10.03 -16.65
CA GLU A 23 4.27 -10.61 -15.39
C GLU A 23 5.41 -9.79 -14.79
N VAL A 24 5.30 -9.46 -13.50
CA VAL A 24 6.35 -8.78 -12.75
C VAL A 24 6.78 -9.66 -11.60
N ARG A 25 8.06 -10.04 -11.59
CA ARG A 25 8.69 -10.79 -10.51
C ARG A 25 9.56 -9.87 -9.67
N TRP A 26 9.52 -10.05 -8.36
CA TRP A 26 10.38 -9.35 -7.43
C TRP A 26 11.48 -10.29 -6.95
N ASP A 27 12.73 -9.92 -7.19
CA ASP A 27 13.90 -10.50 -6.54
C ASP A 27 13.99 -9.95 -5.12
N VAL A 28 13.46 -10.72 -4.17
CA VAL A 28 13.39 -10.32 -2.77
C VAL A 28 14.77 -10.18 -2.12
N SER A 29 15.83 -10.73 -2.72
CA SER A 29 17.17 -10.66 -2.18
C SER A 29 17.94 -9.40 -2.58
N ALA A 30 17.48 -8.69 -3.62
CA ALA A 30 18.11 -7.48 -4.12
C ALA A 30 17.94 -6.30 -3.15
N ASP A 31 18.91 -5.37 -3.16
CA ASP A 31 19.03 -4.27 -2.20
C ASP A 31 18.44 -2.94 -2.70
N GLY A 32 17.91 -2.93 -3.93
CA GLY A 32 17.33 -1.76 -4.56
C GLY A 32 15.98 -1.31 -3.99
N TYR A 33 15.46 -0.24 -4.58
CA TYR A 33 14.15 0.31 -4.25
C TYR A 33 13.01 -0.56 -4.75
N ARG A 34 11.91 -0.51 -4.00
CA ARG A 34 10.69 -1.27 -4.25
C ARG A 34 9.45 -0.56 -3.71
N LEU A 35 8.28 -1.08 -4.04
CA LEU A 35 7.06 -0.78 -3.29
C LEU A 35 7.17 -1.43 -1.90
N PRO A 36 6.63 -0.80 -0.85
CA PRO A 36 6.49 -1.44 0.45
C PRO A 36 5.57 -2.65 0.34
N THR A 37 5.76 -3.63 1.21
CA THR A 37 4.69 -4.58 1.49
C THR A 37 3.57 -3.88 2.26
N GLU A 38 2.37 -4.42 2.23
CA GLU A 38 1.26 -3.90 3.02
C GLU A 38 1.59 -3.91 4.52
N ALA A 39 2.31 -4.93 4.97
CA ALA A 39 2.76 -5.07 6.35
C ALA A 39 3.72 -3.96 6.76
N GLU A 40 4.74 -3.72 5.93
CA GLU A 40 5.71 -2.64 6.15
C GLU A 40 5.02 -1.28 6.15
N TRP A 41 4.10 -1.08 5.20
CA TRP A 41 3.33 0.15 5.08
C TRP A 41 2.53 0.42 6.36
N GLU A 42 1.77 -0.58 6.84
CA GLU A 42 0.94 -0.40 8.04
C GLU A 42 1.79 -0.20 9.29
N TYR A 43 2.87 -0.97 9.44
CA TYR A 43 3.82 -0.80 10.54
C TYR A 43 4.42 0.62 10.55
N ALA A 44 4.88 1.07 9.39
CA ALA A 44 5.48 2.39 9.21
C ALA A 44 4.47 3.51 9.46
N CYS A 45 3.24 3.39 8.95
CA CYS A 45 2.15 4.34 9.17
C CYS A 45 1.77 4.43 10.65
N ARG A 46 1.64 3.29 11.34
CA ARG A 46 1.23 3.25 12.75
C ARG A 46 2.25 3.90 13.66
N ALA A 47 3.53 3.70 13.40
CA ALA A 47 4.63 4.24 14.22
C ALA A 47 4.40 4.02 15.74
N GLY A 48 3.98 2.80 16.10
CA GLY A 48 3.66 2.41 17.48
C GLY A 48 2.21 2.66 17.93
N SER A 49 1.40 3.35 17.13
CA SER A 49 -0.02 3.57 17.43
C SER A 49 -0.89 2.34 17.17
N THR A 50 -1.79 2.05 18.11
CA THR A 50 -2.84 1.02 17.98
C THR A 50 -4.17 1.58 17.50
N THR A 51 -4.31 2.90 17.38
CA THR A 51 -5.54 3.56 16.90
C THR A 51 -5.61 3.56 15.37
N PRO A 52 -6.77 3.89 14.77
CA PRO A 52 -6.89 3.95 13.32
C PRO A 52 -6.09 5.10 12.67
N HIS A 53 -5.82 6.17 13.43
CA HIS A 53 -4.99 7.30 13.02
C HIS A 53 -3.86 7.46 14.05
N TYR A 54 -2.67 7.89 13.63
CA TYR A 54 -1.54 8.15 14.55
C TYR A 54 -1.58 9.55 15.20
N GLY A 55 -2.66 10.30 14.96
CA GLY A 55 -2.94 11.60 15.57
C GLY A 55 -4.35 12.07 15.20
N PRO A 56 -4.77 13.27 15.64
CA PRO A 56 -6.03 13.87 15.20
C PRO A 56 -6.02 14.02 13.68
N LEU A 57 -7.06 13.51 13.00
CA LEU A 57 -7.02 13.31 11.54
C LEU A 57 -6.74 14.60 10.77
N GLN A 58 -7.36 15.72 11.18
CA GLN A 58 -7.16 17.02 10.54
C GLN A 58 -5.74 17.58 10.69
N ASP A 59 -4.95 17.07 11.65
CA ASP A 59 -3.57 17.52 11.87
C ASP A 59 -2.58 16.67 11.07
N VAL A 60 -2.95 15.43 10.74
CA VAL A 60 -2.04 14.42 10.18
C VAL A 60 -2.35 14.00 8.73
N ALA A 61 -3.50 14.39 8.18
CA ALA A 61 -3.96 13.93 6.88
C ALA A 61 -4.66 15.02 6.07
N TRP A 62 -4.61 14.87 4.74
CA TRP A 62 -5.46 15.58 3.79
C TRP A 62 -6.63 14.69 3.37
N THR A 63 -7.87 15.14 3.54
CA THR A 63 -9.07 14.31 3.33
C THR A 63 -10.17 15.07 2.59
N ALA A 64 -11.29 14.40 2.29
CA ALA A 64 -12.44 15.03 1.62
C ALA A 64 -12.98 16.25 2.40
N ALA A 65 -12.79 16.27 3.73
CA ALA A 65 -13.21 17.39 4.58
C ALA A 65 -12.48 18.71 4.25
N ASP A 66 -11.31 18.64 3.61
CA ASP A 66 -10.52 19.80 3.20
C ASP A 66 -11.00 20.39 1.85
N GLY A 67 -11.95 19.74 1.15
CA GLY A 67 -12.55 20.25 -0.09
C GLY A 67 -11.56 20.36 -1.27
N LEU A 68 -10.52 19.52 -1.27
CA LEU A 68 -9.42 19.55 -2.23
C LEU A 68 -9.80 18.91 -3.57
N ARG A 69 -9.12 19.34 -4.65
CA ARG A 69 -9.29 18.78 -6.00
C ARG A 69 -8.04 18.14 -6.57
N HIS A 70 -6.94 18.21 -5.83
CA HIS A 70 -5.65 17.64 -6.22
C HIS A 70 -4.85 17.32 -4.96
N PRO A 71 -3.83 16.45 -5.07
CA PRO A 71 -2.89 16.21 -3.99
C PRO A 71 -2.21 17.51 -3.55
N GLN A 72 -1.89 17.60 -2.26
CA GLN A 72 -1.13 18.70 -1.68
C GLN A 72 0.36 18.39 -1.66
N ARG A 73 1.17 19.42 -1.41
CA ARG A 73 2.62 19.23 -1.25
C ARG A 73 2.87 18.31 -0.06
N VAL A 74 3.83 17.40 -0.24
CA VAL A 74 4.23 16.46 0.81
C VAL A 74 4.79 17.23 2.01
N GLY A 75 4.46 16.76 3.21
CA GLY A 75 5.02 17.27 4.46
C GLY A 75 4.34 18.51 5.03
N GLU A 76 3.14 18.87 4.55
CA GLU A 76 2.37 20.01 5.07
C GLU A 76 1.48 19.65 6.28
N ARG A 77 1.25 18.36 6.55
CA ARG A 77 0.61 17.85 7.77
C ARG A 77 1.65 17.31 8.75
N MET A 78 1.25 17.03 9.99
CA MET A 78 2.15 16.49 11.01
C MET A 78 2.61 15.07 10.67
N PRO A 79 3.91 14.76 10.85
CA PRO A 79 4.42 13.41 10.65
C PRO A 79 4.00 12.48 11.80
N ASN A 80 4.11 11.18 11.57
CA ASN A 80 4.02 10.19 12.64
C ASN A 80 5.34 10.09 13.44
N LEU A 81 5.38 9.23 14.47
CA LEU A 81 6.56 9.09 15.35
C LEU A 81 7.81 8.51 14.65
N ASN A 82 7.68 7.97 13.44
CA ASN A 82 8.81 7.54 12.61
C ASN A 82 9.34 8.68 11.71
N GLY A 83 8.74 9.88 11.80
CA GLY A 83 9.07 11.01 10.93
C GLY A 83 8.50 10.89 9.52
N LEU A 84 7.52 10.00 9.30
CA LEU A 84 6.86 9.84 8.00
C LEU A 84 5.67 10.78 7.88
N PHE A 85 5.61 11.45 6.74
CA PHE A 85 4.52 12.34 6.35
C PHE A 85 3.57 11.64 5.38
N ASP A 86 2.32 12.09 5.40
CA ASP A 86 1.29 11.74 4.42
C ASP A 86 1.08 10.23 4.25
N THR A 87 1.32 9.44 5.30
CA THR A 87 0.91 8.02 5.31
C THR A 87 -0.60 7.89 5.52
N LEU A 88 -1.31 8.97 5.86
CA LEU A 88 -2.77 9.04 5.85
C LEU A 88 -3.21 10.21 4.99
N GLY A 89 -4.15 9.96 4.08
CA GLY A 89 -4.69 10.97 3.19
C GLY A 89 -3.71 11.40 2.11
N ASN A 90 -3.99 12.55 1.49
CA ASN A 90 -3.29 13.06 0.31
C ASN A 90 -3.44 12.12 -0.89
N VAL A 91 -2.72 11.00 -0.94
CA VAL A 91 -2.88 9.97 -1.97
C VAL A 91 -2.87 8.58 -1.35
N TRP A 92 -3.65 7.68 -1.93
CA TRP A 92 -3.46 6.26 -1.76
C TRP A 92 -2.06 5.85 -2.19
N GLU A 93 -1.47 4.88 -1.50
CA GLU A 93 -0.12 4.42 -1.83
C GLU A 93 -0.11 2.95 -2.20
N TRP A 94 0.35 2.64 -3.41
CA TRP A 94 0.54 1.27 -3.88
C TRP A 94 1.48 0.47 -2.98
N CYS A 95 1.05 -0.74 -2.63
CA CYS A 95 1.86 -1.78 -2.01
C CYS A 95 2.15 -2.90 -3.01
N TRP A 96 3.13 -3.74 -2.67
CA TRP A 96 3.45 -4.91 -3.48
C TRP A 96 2.32 -5.97 -3.44
N ASP A 97 1.66 -6.14 -2.31
CA ASP A 97 0.73 -7.25 -2.04
C ASP A 97 -0.47 -7.29 -2.99
N LEU A 98 -0.97 -8.50 -3.27
CA LEU A 98 -2.22 -8.71 -4.00
C LEU A 98 -3.42 -8.47 -3.08
N LEU A 99 -4.52 -7.98 -3.63
CA LEU A 99 -5.79 -7.84 -2.94
C LEU A 99 -6.67 -9.04 -3.25
N ASP A 100 -6.88 -9.93 -2.29
CA ASP A 100 -7.82 -11.07 -2.41
C ASP A 100 -7.75 -11.72 -3.82
N PRO A 101 -6.60 -12.30 -4.19
CA PRO A 101 -6.32 -12.77 -5.55
C PRO A 101 -7.29 -13.86 -6.00
N ALA A 102 -7.84 -14.61 -5.05
CA ALA A 102 -8.91 -15.57 -5.25
C ALA A 102 -10.17 -14.96 -5.88
N ARG A 103 -10.32 -13.64 -5.81
CA ARG A 103 -11.49 -12.90 -6.29
C ARG A 103 -11.14 -11.83 -7.30
N TYR A 104 -10.06 -11.09 -7.08
CA TYR A 104 -9.67 -9.96 -7.94
C TYR A 104 -8.46 -10.27 -8.83
N GLY A 105 -7.95 -11.50 -8.80
CA GLY A 105 -6.81 -11.92 -9.62
C GLY A 105 -5.55 -11.13 -9.27
N GLU A 106 -5.07 -10.34 -10.22
CA GLU A 106 -3.80 -9.60 -10.11
C GLU A 106 -3.94 -8.19 -9.50
N TYR A 107 -5.10 -7.87 -8.91
CA TYR A 107 -5.30 -6.58 -8.26
C TYR A 107 -4.29 -6.42 -7.12
N ARG A 108 -3.69 -5.25 -7.01
CA ARG A 108 -2.76 -4.92 -5.92
C ARG A 108 -3.40 -4.02 -4.90
N VAL A 109 -2.90 -4.12 -3.69
CA VAL A 109 -3.35 -3.31 -2.56
C VAL A 109 -2.78 -1.89 -2.66
N PHE A 110 -3.58 -0.91 -2.30
CA PHE A 110 -3.12 0.41 -1.92
C PHE A 110 -3.73 0.83 -0.58
N ARG A 111 -3.01 1.68 0.17
CA ARG A 111 -3.26 2.00 1.59
C ARG A 111 -3.30 3.51 1.84
N GLY A 112 -3.84 3.92 3.00
CA GLY A 112 -3.75 5.27 3.54
C GLY A 112 -4.93 6.21 3.29
N GLY A 113 -5.69 6.02 2.21
CA GLY A 113 -6.74 6.97 1.81
C GLY A 113 -6.20 8.14 0.99
N GLY A 114 -7.04 8.73 0.14
CA GLY A 114 -6.69 9.91 -0.66
C GLY A 114 -7.31 11.20 -0.12
N PHE A 115 -6.96 12.34 -0.74
CA PHE A 115 -7.55 13.64 -0.44
C PHE A 115 -9.06 13.70 -0.75
N ALA A 116 -9.58 12.77 -1.54
CA ALA A 116 -10.99 12.70 -1.93
C ALA A 116 -11.80 11.73 -1.03
N ASP A 117 -11.17 11.11 -0.04
CA ASP A 117 -11.79 10.13 0.84
C ASP A 117 -12.31 10.73 2.14
N ASP A 118 -13.45 10.21 2.60
CA ASP A 118 -13.98 10.51 3.93
C ASP A 118 -13.08 9.96 5.03
N ALA A 119 -13.20 10.52 6.24
CA ALA A 119 -12.42 10.12 7.42
C ALA A 119 -12.49 8.62 7.74
N TRP A 120 -13.60 7.94 7.41
CA TRP A 120 -13.69 6.49 7.62
C TRP A 120 -12.89 5.68 6.60
N SER A 121 -12.48 6.25 5.47
CA SER A 121 -11.66 5.61 4.45
C SER A 121 -10.16 5.98 4.61
N VAL A 122 -9.82 6.93 5.49
CA VAL A 122 -8.44 7.39 5.74
C VAL A 122 -7.90 6.83 7.06
N ARG A 123 -7.46 5.57 7.08
CA ARG A 123 -7.03 4.86 8.31
C ARG A 123 -5.86 3.92 8.09
N ALA A 124 -5.06 3.67 9.13
CA ALA A 124 -3.87 2.82 9.07
C ALA A 124 -4.18 1.39 8.58
N SER A 125 -5.37 0.84 8.85
CA SER A 125 -5.76 -0.52 8.43
C SER A 125 -6.63 -0.57 7.16
N VAL A 126 -6.91 0.56 6.51
CA VAL A 126 -7.81 0.58 5.34
C VAL A 126 -7.18 -0.04 4.09
N ARG A 127 -7.86 -1.01 3.49
CA ARG A 127 -7.38 -1.71 2.29
C ARG A 127 -8.32 -1.43 1.13
N ARG A 128 -7.76 -1.02 0.00
CA ARG A 128 -8.42 -0.99 -1.30
C ARG A 128 -7.44 -1.50 -2.36
N GLY A 129 -7.90 -1.74 -3.57
CA GLY A 129 -7.03 -2.24 -4.63
C GLY A 129 -7.62 -2.05 -6.01
N GLY A 130 -6.80 -2.29 -7.02
CA GLY A 130 -7.12 -2.08 -8.43
C GLY A 130 -6.20 -2.87 -9.35
N ASP A 131 -6.56 -2.92 -10.65
CA ASP A 131 -5.68 -3.45 -11.71
C ASP A 131 -4.33 -2.70 -11.64
N PRO A 132 -3.17 -3.37 -11.77
CA PRO A 132 -1.85 -2.74 -11.68
C PRO A 132 -1.59 -1.60 -12.68
N ARG A 133 -2.42 -1.46 -13.72
CA ARG A 133 -2.39 -0.36 -14.70
C ARG A 133 -3.33 0.79 -14.35
N THR A 134 -4.10 0.67 -13.26
CA THR A 134 -5.00 1.72 -12.78
C THR A 134 -4.19 2.95 -12.38
N ALA A 135 -4.64 4.11 -12.84
CA ALA A 135 -4.17 5.41 -12.40
C ALA A 135 -5.39 6.26 -12.02
N GLN A 136 -5.29 6.95 -10.88
CA GLN A 136 -6.30 7.86 -10.36
C GLN A 136 -5.56 9.10 -9.83
N ASP A 137 -6.25 10.24 -9.78
CA ASP A 137 -5.65 11.52 -9.38
C ASP A 137 -5.15 11.52 -7.92
N ASP A 138 -5.71 10.63 -7.09
CA ASP A 138 -5.36 10.43 -5.69
C ASP A 138 -4.60 9.11 -5.45
N LEU A 139 -3.96 8.53 -6.47
CA LEU A 139 -3.22 7.27 -6.34
C LEU A 139 -1.74 7.45 -6.70
N GLY A 140 -0.90 7.35 -5.68
CA GLY A 140 0.54 7.41 -5.75
C GLY A 140 1.21 6.18 -5.16
N PHE A 141 2.44 6.36 -4.67
CA PHE A 141 3.22 5.31 -4.02
C PHE A 141 4.32 5.94 -3.17
N ARG A 142 4.87 5.16 -2.24
CA ARG A 142 6.14 5.45 -1.59
C ARG A 142 7.16 4.36 -1.86
N LEU A 143 8.43 4.69 -1.67
CA LEU A 143 9.53 3.74 -1.80
C LEU A 143 9.84 3.07 -0.47
N ALA A 144 10.10 1.78 -0.53
CA ALA A 144 10.84 1.02 0.47
C ALA A 144 12.16 0.55 -0.15
N ARG A 145 13.10 0.12 0.69
CA ARG A 145 14.39 -0.43 0.26
C ARG A 145 14.79 -1.57 1.18
N GLY A 146 15.54 -2.52 0.62
CA GLY A 146 16.10 -3.66 1.34
C GLY A 146 15.39 -4.95 0.96
N GLY A 147 16.14 -6.04 1.04
CA GLY A 147 15.68 -7.38 0.73
C GLY A 147 15.14 -8.14 1.94
N PHE A 148 14.65 -9.34 1.66
CA PHE A 148 14.23 -10.35 2.62
C PHE A 148 15.11 -11.59 2.45
N ASP A 149 15.44 -12.26 3.56
CA ASP A 149 16.17 -13.52 3.52
C ASP A 149 15.38 -14.65 2.85
N ARG A 150 14.04 -14.54 2.83
CA ARG A 150 13.12 -15.55 2.26
C ARG A 150 11.91 -14.88 1.59
N ALA A 151 11.44 -15.47 0.50
CA ALA A 151 10.32 -14.94 -0.28
C ALA A 151 8.98 -14.94 0.47
N ASP A 152 8.77 -15.88 1.40
CA ASP A 152 7.56 -15.95 2.23
C ASP A 152 7.48 -14.82 3.27
N ALA A 153 8.62 -14.21 3.64
CA ALA A 153 8.65 -13.04 4.51
C ALA A 153 8.21 -11.74 3.79
N ALA A 154 8.26 -11.73 2.46
CA ALA A 154 7.99 -10.55 1.63
C ALA A 154 6.48 -10.33 1.32
N GLN A 155 5.61 -11.28 1.67
CA GLN A 155 4.13 -11.22 1.47
C GLN A 155 3.37 -11.42 2.80
N GLY A 156 4.11 -11.44 3.91
CA GLY A 156 3.77 -12.17 5.14
C GLY A 156 2.76 -11.50 6.06
N TRP A 157 1.48 -11.50 5.66
CA TRP A 157 0.28 -11.79 6.48
C TRP A 157 -0.98 -11.62 5.62
N SER A 158 -0.95 -10.68 4.66
CA SER A 158 -2.03 -10.39 3.72
C SER A 158 -2.35 -11.61 2.87
N LEU A 159 -1.31 -12.27 2.32
CA LEU A 159 -1.42 -13.48 1.51
C LEU A 159 -2.01 -14.65 2.31
N ALA A 160 -1.51 -14.91 3.51
CA ALA A 160 -2.04 -15.99 4.36
C ALA A 160 -3.51 -15.74 4.73
N ALA A 161 -3.85 -14.50 5.07
CA ALA A 161 -5.24 -14.12 5.33
C ALA A 161 -6.09 -14.25 4.06
N ASP A 162 -5.61 -13.83 2.89
CA ASP A 162 -6.30 -13.98 1.62
C ASP A 162 -6.50 -15.45 1.22
N GLU A 163 -5.52 -16.31 1.48
CA GLU A 163 -5.63 -17.77 1.30
C GLU A 163 -6.67 -18.38 2.24
N GLU A 164 -6.69 -18.00 3.52
CA GLU A 164 -7.72 -18.42 4.46
C GLU A 164 -9.12 -17.98 4.00
N ARG A 165 -9.26 -16.74 3.54
CA ARG A 165 -10.50 -16.22 2.95
C ARG A 165 -10.93 -17.03 1.74
N ALA A 166 -9.99 -17.38 0.88
CA ALA A 166 -10.22 -18.16 -0.32
C ALA A 166 -10.71 -19.59 -0.02
N LEU A 167 -10.45 -20.12 1.18
CA LEU A 167 -10.90 -21.46 1.59
C LEU A 167 -12.31 -21.48 2.19
N LEU A 168 -12.90 -20.31 2.51
CA LEU A 168 -14.26 -20.25 3.05
C LEU A 168 -15.28 -20.72 1.99
N ALA A 169 -15.92 -21.85 2.29
CA ALA A 169 -17.07 -22.37 1.56
C ALA A 169 -18.35 -22.13 2.36
N GLY A 170 -19.40 -21.59 1.72
CA GLY A 170 -20.68 -21.29 2.36
C GLY A 170 -21.01 -19.78 2.41
N PRO A 171 -22.05 -19.37 3.17
CA PRO A 171 -22.43 -17.97 3.29
C PRO A 171 -21.29 -17.17 3.95
N LEU A 172 -20.88 -16.10 3.27
CA LEU A 172 -19.79 -15.24 3.75
C LEU A 172 -20.26 -14.34 4.91
N PRO A 173 -19.34 -13.92 5.80
CA PRO A 173 -19.64 -12.94 6.83
C PRO A 173 -20.20 -11.63 6.26
N SER A 174 -20.97 -10.89 7.06
CA SER A 174 -21.50 -9.58 6.64
C SER A 174 -20.37 -8.63 6.21
N GLY A 175 -20.54 -7.97 5.06
CA GLY A 175 -19.53 -7.10 4.45
C GLY A 175 -18.53 -7.80 3.52
N TRP A 176 -18.56 -9.14 3.46
CA TRP A 176 -17.73 -9.92 2.55
C TRP A 176 -18.50 -10.17 1.26
N THR A 177 -17.88 -9.87 0.13
CA THR A 177 -18.54 -10.06 -1.16
C THR A 177 -18.20 -11.45 -1.74
N PRO A 178 -19.17 -12.16 -2.33
CA PRO A 178 -18.99 -13.51 -2.88
C PRO A 178 -17.84 -13.64 -3.88
N ARG A 179 -17.15 -14.79 -3.84
CA ARG A 179 -16.40 -15.31 -4.98
C ARG A 179 -17.37 -15.46 -6.16
N ARG A 180 -17.02 -14.89 -7.32
CA ARG A 180 -17.67 -15.23 -8.59
C ARG A 180 -16.84 -16.28 -9.31
#